data_AF-A0A7S4APU9-F1
#
_entry.id   AF-A0A7S4APU9-F1
#
_cell.length_a   1.000
_cell.length_b   1.000
_cell.length_c   1.000
_cell.angle_alpha   90.00
_cell.angle_beta   90.00
_cell.angle_gamma   90.00
#
_symmetry.space_group_name_H-M   'P 1'
#
loop_
_entity.id
_entity.type
_entity.pdbx_description
1 polymer ?
#
loop_
_entity_poly.entity_id
_entity_poly.type
_entity_poly.pdbx_seq_one_letter_code
_entity_poly.pdbx_strand_id
1 'polypeptide(L)'
;EQQAKQQQQQQHYNQRHQNYRQRQRATNARKTDDPSSFRWPFDPGDPYSVLGIDDRRNVTDAEVSNAFRKQMLRYHPDTQPNATSQAQKRRYTERSKLITEAYRTIKTDRKNTKHGKQSN
;
A
#
# COMPACT_ATOMS: atom_id res chain seq x y z
N GLU A 1 -1.92 27.42 -43.92
CA GLU A 1 -2.39 26.05 -43.61
C GLU A 1 -1.48 25.27 -42.65
N GLN A 2 -0.15 25.37 -42.72
CA GLN A 2 0.78 24.64 -41.82
C GLN A 2 0.68 25.06 -40.33
N GLN A 3 0.40 26.33 -40.03
CA GLN A 3 0.28 26.84 -38.66
C GLN A 3 -0.94 26.27 -37.90
N ALA A 4 -2.05 26.00 -38.59
CA ALA A 4 -3.26 25.45 -37.99
C ALA A 4 -3.08 23.98 -37.57
N LYS A 5 -2.34 23.18 -38.37
CA LYS A 5 -1.99 21.80 -38.01
C LYS A 5 -1.05 21.72 -36.81
N GLN A 6 -0.15 22.70 -36.66
CA GLN A 6 0.77 22.75 -35.52
C GLN A 6 0.05 23.16 -34.23
N GLN A 7 -0.89 24.11 -34.30
CA GLN A 7 -1.75 24.45 -33.15
C GLN A 7 -2.67 23.29 -32.75
N GLN A 8 -3.24 22.56 -33.72
CA GLN A 8 -4.06 21.38 -33.41
C GLN A 8 -3.27 20.25 -32.73
N GLN A 9 -1.99 20.08 -33.08
CA GLN A 9 -1.12 19.11 -32.40
C GLN A 9 -0.78 19.53 -30.97
N GLN A 10 -0.53 20.83 -30.75
CA GLN A 10 -0.28 21.35 -29.39
C GLN A 10 -1.54 21.25 -28.50
N GLN A 11 -2.72 21.49 -29.07
CA GLN A 11 -3.99 21.35 -28.34
C GLN A 11 -4.28 19.88 -27.98
N HIS A 12 -4.01 18.93 -28.88
CA HIS A 12 -4.13 17.50 -28.58
C HIS A 12 -3.16 17.04 -27.49
N TYR A 13 -1.94 17.57 -27.49
CA TYR A 13 -0.94 17.25 -26.46
C TYR A 13 -1.39 17.72 -25.06
N ASN A 14 -1.92 18.95 -24.97
CA ASN A 14 -2.41 19.50 -23.71
C ASN A 14 -3.66 18.80 -23.20
N GLN A 15 -4.56 18.38 -24.10
CA GLN A 15 -5.79 17.68 -23.71
C GLN A 15 -5.50 16.25 -23.21
N ARG A 16 -4.49 15.57 -23.79
CA ARG A 16 -4.08 14.22 -23.36
C ARG A 16 -3.41 14.24 -21.98
N HIS A 17 -2.68 15.29 -21.62
CA HIS A 17 -2.00 15.42 -20.33
C HIS A 17 -2.92 15.84 -19.18
N GLN A 18 -4.02 16.55 -19.44
CA GLN A 18 -5.01 16.86 -18.39
C GLN A 18 -5.71 15.60 -17.85
N ASN A 19 -6.00 14.63 -18.73
CA ASN A 19 -6.63 13.37 -18.32
C ASN A 19 -5.76 12.51 -17.39
N TYR A 20 -4.43 12.59 -17.52
CA TYR A 20 -3.52 11.86 -16.61
C TYR A 20 -3.47 12.48 -15.21
N ARG A 21 -3.61 13.81 -15.07
CA ARG A 21 -3.68 14.48 -13.74
C ARG A 21 -5.01 14.26 -13.05
N GLN A 22 -6.12 14.17 -13.79
CA GLN A 22 -7.44 13.92 -13.20
C GLN A 22 -7.60 12.46 -12.74
N ARG A 23 -6.99 11.49 -13.44
CA ARG A 23 -7.01 10.07 -13.05
C ARG A 23 -6.28 9.78 -11.73
N GLN A 24 -5.33 10.63 -11.33
CA GLN A 24 -4.62 10.50 -10.05
C GLN A 24 -5.32 11.19 -8.86
N ARG A 25 -6.40 11.96 -9.07
CA ARG A 25 -7.22 12.55 -7.98
C ARG A 25 -8.41 11.68 -7.56
N ALA A 26 -8.66 10.59 -8.27
CA ALA A 26 -9.75 9.64 -7.96
C ALA A 26 -9.26 8.41 -7.16
N THR A 27 -8.02 8.39 -6.68
CA THR A 27 -7.44 7.25 -5.96
C THR A 27 -7.82 7.18 -4.47
N ASN A 28 -8.44 8.24 -3.91
CA ASN A 28 -8.72 8.31 -2.47
C ASN A 28 -10.20 8.25 -2.06
N ALA A 29 -11.16 8.23 -2.99
CA ALA A 29 -12.54 8.48 -2.59
C ALA A 29 -13.42 7.24 -2.35
N ARG A 30 -13.19 6.08 -2.99
CA ARG A 30 -14.10 4.92 -2.88
C ARG A 30 -13.40 3.59 -3.19
N LYS A 31 -12.52 3.13 -2.30
CA LYS A 31 -11.97 1.75 -2.35
C LYS A 31 -12.47 0.90 -1.19
N THR A 32 -13.76 1.00 -0.85
CA THR A 32 -14.32 0.28 0.32
C THR A 32 -15.58 -0.50 -0.01
N ASP A 33 -15.76 -0.93 -1.26
CA ASP A 33 -16.83 -1.88 -1.60
C ASP A 33 -16.42 -2.76 -2.79
N ASP A 34 -15.41 -3.63 -2.58
CA ASP A 34 -15.14 -4.75 -3.48
C ASP A 34 -15.68 -6.04 -2.80
N PRO A 35 -16.83 -6.58 -3.23
CA PRO A 35 -17.47 -7.73 -2.58
C PRO A 35 -16.75 -9.07 -2.82
N SER A 36 -15.68 -9.10 -3.63
CA SER A 36 -14.86 -10.29 -3.90
C SER A 36 -13.58 -10.34 -3.06
N SER A 37 -13.24 -9.28 -2.35
CA SER A 37 -12.07 -9.23 -1.48
C SER A 37 -12.43 -9.83 -0.12
N PHE A 38 -11.77 -10.93 0.23
CA PHE A 38 -11.85 -11.51 1.57
C PHE A 38 -11.70 -10.41 2.63
N ARG A 39 -12.80 -10.12 3.34
CA ARG A 39 -12.94 -8.94 4.21
C ARG A 39 -12.06 -9.10 5.45
N TRP A 40 -10.82 -8.68 5.30
CA TRP A 40 -9.92 -8.46 6.41
C TRP A 40 -10.42 -7.28 7.27
N PRO A 41 -10.28 -7.32 8.61
CA PRO A 41 -10.73 -6.22 9.48
C PRO A 41 -9.83 -4.97 9.39
N PHE A 42 -8.84 -4.98 8.50
CA PHE A 42 -7.87 -3.91 8.32
C PHE A 42 -7.76 -3.58 6.83
N ASP A 43 -7.33 -2.35 6.55
CA ASP A 43 -7.08 -1.88 5.19
C ASP A 43 -5.77 -2.47 4.64
N PRO A 44 -5.78 -3.25 3.55
CA PRO A 44 -4.56 -3.82 2.96
C PRO A 44 -3.73 -2.80 2.19
N GLY A 45 -4.31 -1.67 1.80
CA GLY A 45 -3.59 -0.55 1.20
C GLY A 45 -2.84 0.29 2.23
N ASP A 46 -3.12 0.10 3.51
CA ASP A 46 -2.45 0.78 4.59
C ASP A 46 -1.48 -0.13 5.37
N PRO A 47 -0.18 0.17 5.36
CA PRO A 47 0.80 -0.69 5.99
C PRO A 47 0.69 -0.71 7.53
N TYR A 48 0.20 0.36 8.17
CA TYR A 48 0.04 0.39 9.62
C TYR A 48 -1.16 -0.45 10.04
N SER A 49 -2.27 -0.37 9.29
CA SER A 49 -3.46 -1.21 9.50
C SER A 49 -3.13 -2.71 9.33
N VAL A 50 -2.31 -3.08 8.33
CA VAL A 50 -1.87 -4.48 8.12
C VAL A 50 -1.11 -5.05 9.33
N LEU A 51 -0.29 -4.22 9.97
CA LEU A 51 0.46 -4.58 11.19
C LEU A 51 -0.40 -4.52 12.47
N GLY A 52 -1.60 -3.92 12.39
CA GLY A 52 -2.48 -3.69 13.54
C GLY A 52 -2.00 -2.54 14.41
N ILE A 53 -1.49 -1.47 13.81
CA ILE A 53 -1.08 -0.24 14.48
C ILE A 53 -2.13 0.82 14.18
N ASP A 54 -2.92 1.18 15.19
CA ASP A 54 -3.91 2.25 15.09
C ASP A 54 -3.24 3.64 15.19
N ASP A 55 -2.25 3.80 16.08
CA ASP A 55 -1.59 5.08 16.38
C ASP A 55 -0.32 5.36 15.54
N ARG A 56 -0.51 5.65 14.25
CA ARG A 56 0.59 5.91 13.29
C ARG A 56 1.48 7.11 13.63
N ARG A 57 0.97 8.08 14.41
CA ARG A 57 1.69 9.31 14.76
C ARG A 57 2.74 9.09 15.84
N ASN A 58 2.46 8.22 16.81
CA ASN A 58 3.32 8.00 17.99
C ASN A 58 4.10 6.69 17.90
N VAL A 59 3.79 5.82 16.93
CA VAL A 59 4.41 4.50 16.84
C VAL A 59 5.93 4.60 16.66
N THR A 60 6.68 3.87 17.48
CA THR A 60 8.15 3.78 17.38
C THR A 60 8.59 2.69 16.39
N ASP A 61 9.82 2.74 15.89
CA ASP A 61 10.36 1.67 15.03
C ASP A 61 10.47 0.33 15.77
N ALA A 62 10.70 0.36 17.08
CA ALA A 62 10.60 -0.78 17.97
C ALA A 62 9.19 -1.40 17.97
N GLU A 63 8.14 -0.59 18.09
CA GLU A 63 6.75 -1.06 18.04
C GLU A 63 6.36 -1.62 16.68
N VAL A 64 6.76 -0.96 15.59
CA VAL A 64 6.57 -1.49 14.22
C VAL A 64 7.21 -2.87 14.07
N SER A 65 8.41 -3.05 14.60
CA SER A 65 9.12 -4.32 14.58
C SER A 65 8.46 -5.38 15.47
N ASN A 66 7.96 -4.99 16.63
CA ASN A 66 7.25 -5.89 17.55
C ASN A 66 5.92 -6.37 16.96
N ALA A 67 5.12 -5.44 16.41
CA ALA A 67 3.89 -5.73 15.70
C ALA A 67 4.13 -6.67 14.51
N PHE A 68 5.15 -6.40 13.69
CA PHE A 68 5.56 -7.28 12.61
C PHE A 68 5.82 -8.71 13.08
N ARG A 69 6.66 -8.89 14.11
CA ARG A 69 6.98 -10.23 14.65
C ARG A 69 5.73 -10.93 15.17
N LYS A 70 4.89 -10.24 15.93
CA LYS A 70 3.64 -10.77 16.49
C LYS A 70 2.68 -11.22 15.38
N GLN A 71 2.48 -10.40 14.35
CA GLN A 71 1.60 -10.75 13.22
C GLN A 71 2.18 -11.89 12.40
N MET A 72 3.49 -11.87 12.12
CA MET A 72 4.15 -12.92 11.38
C MET A 72 4.02 -14.26 12.09
N LEU A 73 4.33 -14.34 13.40
CA LEU A 73 4.18 -15.58 14.18
C LEU A 73 2.76 -16.14 14.15
N ARG A 74 1.74 -15.29 14.08
CA ARG A 74 0.33 -15.70 14.04
C ARG A 74 -0.09 -16.21 12.66
N TYR A 75 0.41 -15.61 11.58
CA TYR A 75 -0.06 -15.86 10.22
C TYR A 75 0.98 -16.51 9.31
N HIS A 76 2.15 -16.93 9.83
CA HIS A 76 3.17 -17.61 9.03
C HIS A 76 2.73 -19.05 8.73
N PRO A 77 2.87 -19.53 7.47
CA PRO A 77 2.45 -20.89 7.11
C PRO A 77 3.23 -21.97 7.88
N ASP A 78 4.48 -21.70 8.28
CA ASP A 78 5.33 -22.65 9.02
C ASP A 78 4.88 -22.84 10.48
N THR A 79 4.29 -21.81 11.11
CA THR A 79 3.75 -21.91 12.48
C THR A 79 2.31 -22.42 12.48
N GLN A 80 1.73 -22.68 11.31
CA GLN A 80 0.37 -23.16 11.12
C GLN A 80 0.37 -24.59 10.54
N PRO A 81 0.83 -25.61 11.29
CA PRO A 81 0.77 -27.00 10.84
C PRO A 81 -0.67 -27.48 10.60
N ASN A 82 -1.64 -26.78 11.21
CA ASN A 82 -3.07 -27.06 11.13
C ASN A 82 -3.72 -26.56 9.83
N ALA A 83 -2.99 -25.83 8.98
CA ALA A 83 -3.48 -25.34 7.70
C ALA A 83 -3.59 -26.48 6.69
N THR A 84 -4.60 -27.32 6.84
CA THR A 84 -4.83 -28.51 6.01
C THR A 84 -5.39 -28.16 4.64
N SER A 85 -6.17 -27.07 4.54
CA SER A 85 -6.73 -26.62 3.27
C SER A 85 -5.78 -25.71 2.50
N GLN A 86 -5.67 -25.93 1.18
CA GLN A 86 -4.94 -25.04 0.27
C GLN A 86 -5.40 -23.58 0.39
N ALA A 87 -6.69 -23.34 0.64
CA ALA A 87 -7.24 -22.01 0.83
C ALA A 87 -6.65 -21.30 2.07
N GLN A 88 -6.45 -22.03 3.17
CA GLN A 88 -5.83 -21.49 4.39
C GLN A 88 -4.36 -21.18 4.16
N LYS A 89 -3.62 -22.10 3.53
CA LYS A 89 -2.21 -21.89 3.17
C LYS A 89 -2.04 -20.64 2.30
N ARG A 90 -2.90 -20.47 1.28
CA ARG A 90 -2.93 -19.26 0.45
C ARG A 90 -3.21 -18.01 1.29
N ARG A 91 -4.23 -18.02 2.14
CA ARG A 91 -4.55 -16.88 3.02
C ARG A 91 -3.40 -16.47 3.93
N TYR A 92 -2.75 -17.44 4.56
CA TYR A 92 -1.57 -17.20 5.41
C TYR A 92 -0.40 -16.64 4.60
N THR A 93 -0.18 -17.17 3.40
CA THR A 93 0.87 -16.70 2.49
C THR A 93 0.62 -15.28 2.01
N GLU A 94 -0.61 -14.94 1.63
CA GLU A 94 -0.97 -13.57 1.25
C GLU A 94 -0.86 -12.62 2.44
N ARG A 95 -1.31 -13.05 3.62
CA ARG A 95 -1.21 -12.22 4.81
C ARG A 95 0.24 -11.97 5.22
N SER A 96 1.11 -12.98 5.17
CA SER A 96 2.53 -12.83 5.50
C SER A 96 3.26 -11.91 4.52
N LYS A 97 2.92 -11.98 3.22
CA LYS A 97 3.40 -11.04 2.20
C LYS A 97 2.98 -9.61 2.53
N LEU A 98 1.70 -9.37 2.80
CA LEU A 98 1.21 -8.04 3.18
C LEU A 98 1.92 -7.51 4.43
N ILE A 99 2.09 -8.34 5.46
CA ILE A 99 2.82 -7.96 6.70
C ILE A 99 4.27 -7.55 6.40
N THR A 100 4.96 -8.30 5.55
CA THR A 100 6.35 -8.02 5.15
C THR A 100 6.47 -6.75 4.34
N GLU A 101 5.58 -6.58 3.36
CA GLU A 101 5.54 -5.38 2.51
C GLU A 101 5.21 -4.15 3.34
N ALA A 102 4.23 -4.24 4.23
CA ALA A 102 3.84 -3.17 5.14
C ALA A 102 5.01 -2.69 6.01
N TYR A 103 5.73 -3.62 6.65
CA TYR A 103 6.91 -3.29 7.45
C TYR A 103 8.00 -2.60 6.64
N ARG A 104 8.28 -3.08 5.42
CA ARG A 104 9.28 -2.47 4.52
C ARG A 104 8.89 -1.06 4.09
N THR A 105 7.62 -0.85 3.77
CA THR A 105 7.05 0.44 3.39
C THR A 105 7.18 1.44 4.54
N ILE A 106 6.73 1.08 5.75
CA ILE A 106 6.84 1.95 6.94
C ILE A 106 8.30 2.30 7.23
N LYS A 107 9.21 1.32 7.17
CA LYS A 107 10.62 1.54 7.45
C LYS A 107 11.26 2.48 6.42
N THR A 108 10.92 2.31 5.14
CA THR A 108 11.39 3.18 4.05
C THR A 108 10.83 4.59 4.17
N ASP A 109 9.52 4.72 4.40
CA ASP A 109 8.83 6.00 4.59
C ASP A 109 9.46 6.79 5.74
N ARG A 110 9.60 6.15 6.92
CA ARG A 110 10.23 6.77 8.09
C ARG A 110 11.70 7.12 7.87
N LYS A 111 12.44 6.30 7.10
CA LYS A 111 13.83 6.60 6.74
C LYS A 111 13.89 7.85 5.86
N ASN A 112 13.01 7.96 4.87
CA ASN A 112 12.91 9.11 3.98
C ASN A 112 12.47 10.36 4.73
N THR A 113 11.51 10.28 5.66
CA THR A 113 11.11 11.42 6.50
C THR A 113 12.27 11.91 7.38
N LYS A 114 13.08 10.99 7.93
CA LYS A 114 14.25 11.34 8.74
C LYS A 114 15.41 11.91 7.90
N HIS A 115 15.62 11.42 6.67
CA HIS A 115 16.71 11.87 5.78
C HIS A 115 16.34 13.09 4.91
N GLY A 116 15.05 13.38 4.71
CA GLY A 116 14.56 14.51 3.91
C GLY A 116 14.76 15.90 4.54
N LYS A 117 15.39 15.99 5.72
CA LYS A 117 15.81 17.26 6.32
C LYS A 117 17.27 17.63 6.04
N GLN A 118 17.94 16.91 5.13
CA GLN A 118 19.35 17.13 4.83
C GLN A 118 19.62 17.04 3.32
N SER A 119 18.95 17.90 2.54
CA SER A 119 19.29 18.11 1.13
C SER A 119 18.85 19.53 0.71
N ASN A 120 19.84 20.45 0.77
CA ASN A 120 19.92 21.79 0.16
C ASN A 120 18.76 22.77 0.29
#